data_AF-A0A7S0NXQ1-F1
#
_entry.id   AF-A0A7S0NXQ1-F1
#
_cell.length_a   1.000
_cell.length_b   1.000
_cell.length_c   1.000
_cell.angle_alpha   90.00
_cell.angle_beta   90.00
_cell.angle_gamma   90.00
#
_symmetry.space_group_name_H-M   'P 1'
#
loop_
_entity.id
_entity.type
_entity.pdbx_description
1 polymer ?
#
loop_
_entity_poly.entity_id
_entity_poly.type
_entity_poly.pdbx_seq_one_letter_code
_entity_poly.pdbx_strand_id
1 'polypeptide(L)'
;LPRRVPHDKGPLFMQPDLRVVVEGEVFEVHSAVLRFASPVFDSMLTANMAEALRKEVQLPDKSKEEFRVLMSCLQPLSMEQMTKERALFLSRWADEYQMDGLKAKCESQLVKHVGADAIGMLEHAISFNLKQLTKA
;
A
#
# COMPACT_ATOMS: atom_id res chain seq x y z
N LEU A 1 39.82 -18.15 24.84
CA LEU A 1 38.85 -17.23 24.21
C LEU A 1 37.61 -18.03 23.84
N PRO A 2 36.43 -17.75 24.41
CA PRO A 2 35.24 -18.50 24.01
C PRO A 2 34.85 -18.08 22.59
N ARG A 3 34.69 -19.07 21.70
CA ARG A 3 34.19 -18.86 20.35
C ARG A 3 32.78 -18.30 20.44
N ARG A 4 32.53 -17.15 19.82
CA ARG A 4 31.17 -16.62 19.68
C ARG A 4 30.34 -17.62 18.89
N VAL A 5 29.35 -18.22 19.55
CA VAL A 5 28.30 -18.99 18.88
C VAL A 5 27.46 -17.99 18.08
N PRO A 6 27.16 -18.21 16.79
CA PRO A 6 26.22 -17.36 16.07
C PRO A 6 24.90 -17.35 16.84
N HIS A 7 24.39 -16.15 17.15
CA HIS A 7 23.02 -16.02 17.64
C HIS A 7 22.10 -16.46 16.50
N ASP A 8 21.62 -17.70 16.60
CA ASP A 8 20.54 -18.22 15.78
C ASP A 8 19.32 -17.30 16.01
N LYS A 9 19.04 -16.44 15.04
CA LYS A 9 17.84 -15.62 15.06
C LYS A 9 16.69 -16.56 14.78
N GLY A 10 16.07 -17.07 15.84
CA GLY A 10 14.90 -17.94 15.76
C GLY A 10 13.76 -17.34 14.91
N PRO A 11 12.68 -18.11 14.68
CA PRO A 11 11.67 -17.91 13.62
C PRO A 11 10.80 -16.64 13.73
N LEU A 12 11.14 -15.69 14.61
CA LEU A 12 10.34 -14.51 14.95
C LEU A 12 10.73 -13.23 14.19
N PHE A 13 11.83 -13.25 13.43
CA PHE A 13 12.13 -12.16 12.49
C PHE A 13 11.90 -12.69 11.08
N MET A 14 10.66 -12.55 10.58
CA MET A 14 10.41 -12.73 9.16
C MET A 14 11.24 -11.66 8.45
N GLN A 15 12.31 -12.05 7.76
CA GLN A 15 13.08 -11.11 6.96
C GLN A 15 12.22 -10.68 5.77
N PRO A 16 12.45 -9.47 5.22
CA PRO A 16 11.83 -9.09 3.96
C PRO A 16 12.09 -10.15 2.88
N ASP A 17 11.05 -10.53 2.16
CA ASP A 17 11.08 -11.58 1.14
C ASP A 17 10.77 -11.06 -0.27
N LEU A 18 10.56 -9.75 -0.40
CA LEU A 18 10.22 -9.07 -1.64
C LEU A 18 10.97 -7.74 -1.78
N ARG A 19 11.48 -7.46 -2.98
CA ARG A 19 12.02 -6.16 -3.37
C ARG A 19 10.97 -5.42 -4.20
N VAL A 20 10.63 -4.19 -3.83
CA VAL A 20 9.77 -3.31 -4.62
C VAL A 20 10.60 -2.13 -5.09
N VAL A 21 10.66 -1.90 -6.40
CA VAL A 21 11.43 -0.82 -7.00
C VAL A 21 10.49 0.30 -7.42
N VAL A 22 10.69 1.48 -6.85
CA VAL A 22 9.89 2.69 -7.10
C VAL A 22 10.84 3.86 -7.33
N GLU A 23 10.74 4.52 -8.50
CA GLU A 23 11.66 5.60 -8.90
C GLU A 23 13.16 5.24 -8.76
N GLY A 24 13.50 3.99 -9.05
CA GLY A 24 14.87 3.45 -8.92
C GLY A 24 15.33 3.16 -7.49
N GLU A 25 14.52 3.48 -6.47
CA GLU A 25 14.78 3.10 -5.08
C GLU A 25 14.23 1.71 -4.77
N VAL A 26 14.99 0.91 -4.01
CA VAL A 26 14.63 -0.45 -3.62
C VAL A 26 14.08 -0.46 -2.20
N PHE A 27 12.84 -0.94 -2.05
CA PHE A 27 12.20 -1.19 -0.77
C PHE A 27 12.19 -2.69 -0.50
N GLU A 28 12.80 -3.11 0.61
CA GLU A 28 12.71 -4.47 1.12
C GLU A 28 11.47 -4.59 2.02
N VAL A 29 10.48 -5.36 1.57
CA VAL A 29 9.18 -5.50 2.24
C VAL A 29 8.80 -6.97 2.44
N HIS A 30 7.77 -7.19 3.26
CA HIS A 30 7.12 -8.50 3.39
C HIS A 30 6.01 -8.63 2.36
N SER A 31 6.17 -9.59 1.45
CA SER A 31 5.17 -9.88 0.40
C SER A 31 3.78 -10.10 1.00
N ALA A 32 3.72 -10.76 2.16
CA ALA A 32 2.47 -11.06 2.86
C ALA A 32 1.61 -9.81 3.16
N VAL A 33 2.23 -8.66 3.47
CA VAL A 33 1.49 -7.41 3.75
C VAL A 33 0.78 -6.92 2.49
N LEU A 34 1.48 -6.88 1.36
CA LEU A 34 0.90 -6.45 0.08
C LEU A 34 -0.14 -7.43 -0.44
N ARG A 35 0.14 -8.74 -0.36
CA ARG A 35 -0.77 -9.81 -0.81
C ARG A 35 -2.06 -9.82 0.00
N PHE A 36 -1.98 -9.65 1.31
CA PHE A 36 -3.17 -9.55 2.16
C PHE A 36 -3.99 -8.30 1.86
N ALA A 37 -3.34 -7.17 1.58
CA ALA A 37 -4.01 -5.91 1.32
C ALA A 37 -4.60 -5.80 -0.09
N SER A 38 -4.10 -6.56 -1.07
CA SER A 38 -4.37 -6.37 -2.48
C SER A 38 -4.46 -7.70 -3.23
N PRO A 39 -5.63 -8.01 -3.82
CA PRO A 39 -5.78 -9.14 -4.75
C PRO A 39 -4.86 -9.03 -5.97
N VAL A 40 -4.57 -7.81 -6.42
CA VAL A 40 -3.65 -7.56 -7.55
C VAL A 40 -2.23 -8.00 -7.19
N PHE A 41 -1.72 -7.58 -6.03
CA PHE A 41 -0.42 -8.04 -5.54
C PHE A 41 -0.41 -9.53 -5.21
N ASP A 42 -1.50 -10.09 -4.66
CA ASP A 42 -1.59 -11.54 -4.43
C ASP A 42 -1.49 -12.33 -5.73
N SER A 43 -2.25 -11.94 -6.76
CA SER A 43 -2.15 -12.58 -8.08
C SER A 43 -0.75 -12.41 -8.69
N MET A 44 -0.15 -11.23 -8.60
CA MET A 44 1.19 -10.94 -9.15
C MET A 44 2.29 -11.77 -8.49
N LEU A 45 2.15 -12.07 -7.19
CA LEU A 45 3.17 -12.72 -6.38
C LEU A 45 2.92 -14.22 -6.13
N THR A 46 1.74 -14.73 -6.49
CA THR A 46 1.41 -16.18 -6.41
C THR A 46 1.41 -16.87 -7.76
N ALA A 47 1.20 -16.13 -8.85
CA ALA A 47 1.28 -16.68 -10.18
C ALA A 47 2.72 -17.08 -10.54
N ASN A 48 2.89 -18.00 -11.49
CA ASN A 48 4.19 -18.37 -12.05
C ASN A 48 4.73 -17.27 -13.01
N MET A 49 4.53 -16.01 -12.62
CA MET A 49 4.92 -14.81 -13.33
C MET A 49 6.37 -14.41 -12.98
N ALA A 50 6.95 -13.50 -13.76
CA ALA A 50 8.35 -13.11 -13.62
C ALA A 50 8.64 -12.49 -12.25
N GLU A 51 7.69 -11.75 -11.70
CA GLU A 51 7.77 -11.04 -10.41
C GLU A 51 7.90 -12.03 -9.25
N ALA A 52 7.06 -13.08 -9.21
CA ALA A 52 7.12 -14.13 -8.20
C ALA A 52 8.44 -14.91 -8.26
N LEU A 53 8.93 -15.19 -9.47
CA LEU A 53 10.22 -15.88 -9.67
C LEU A 53 11.42 -15.01 -9.27
N ARG A 54 11.38 -13.71 -9.57
CA ARG A 54 12.46 -12.75 -9.28
C ARG A 54 12.42 -12.22 -7.84
N LYS A 55 11.29 -12.37 -7.14
CA LYS A 55 11.00 -11.70 -5.87
C LYS A 55 11.24 -10.20 -5.97
N GLU A 56 10.90 -9.62 -7.12
CA GLU A 56 11.04 -8.20 -7.40
C GLU A 56 9.80 -7.71 -8.16
N VAL A 57 9.24 -6.58 -7.72
CA VAL A 57 8.17 -5.85 -8.41
C VAL A 57 8.66 -4.46 -8.77
N GLN A 58 8.40 -4.02 -10.00
CA GLN A 58 8.71 -2.66 -10.43
C GLN A 58 7.44 -1.84 -10.61
N LEU A 59 7.44 -0.61 -10.09
CA LEU A 59 6.31 0.31 -10.13
C LEU A 59 6.73 1.62 -10.83
N PRO A 60 6.82 1.65 -12.17
CA PRO A 60 7.47 2.74 -12.93
C PRO A 60 6.74 4.10 -12.88
N ASP A 61 5.45 4.13 -12.52
CA ASP A 61 4.63 5.36 -12.52
C ASP A 61 4.19 5.78 -11.10
N LYS A 62 4.96 5.37 -10.10
CA LYS A 62 4.63 5.57 -8.68
C LYS A 62 5.67 6.42 -7.98
N SER A 63 5.24 7.27 -7.07
CA SER A 63 6.15 8.04 -6.20
C SER A 63 6.64 7.16 -5.05
N LYS A 64 7.94 7.22 -4.78
CA LYS A 64 8.55 6.53 -3.63
C LYS A 64 8.09 7.11 -2.29
N GLU A 65 7.77 8.40 -2.22
CA GLU A 65 7.18 9.04 -1.04
C GLU A 65 5.77 8.51 -0.78
N GLU A 66 4.93 8.43 -1.82
CA GLU A 66 3.60 7.83 -1.71
C GLU A 66 3.68 6.36 -1.29
N PHE A 67 4.62 5.59 -1.85
CA PHE A 67 4.82 4.19 -1.51
C PHE A 67 5.22 3.99 -0.04
N ARG A 68 6.09 4.86 0.51
CA ARG A 68 6.41 4.82 1.96
C ARG A 68 5.17 5.02 2.81
N VAL A 69 4.33 6.00 2.46
CA VAL A 69 3.09 6.25 3.22
C VAL A 69 2.11 5.09 3.08
N LEU A 70 1.95 4.55 1.86
CA LEU A 70 1.16 3.34 1.62
C LEU A 70 1.61 2.21 2.55
N MET A 71 2.91 1.94 2.60
CA MET A 71 3.44 0.86 3.41
C MET A 71 3.24 1.07 4.90
N SER A 72 3.43 2.30 5.39
CA SER A 72 3.09 2.66 6.77
C SER A 72 1.61 2.49 7.09
N CYS A 73 0.71 2.76 6.14
CA CYS A 73 -0.74 2.55 6.31
C CYS A 73 -1.17 1.08 6.27
N LEU A 74 -0.40 0.22 5.59
CA LEU A 74 -0.68 -1.22 5.48
C LEU A 74 -0.09 -2.04 6.64
N GLN A 75 0.82 -1.48 7.43
CA GLN A 75 1.36 -2.18 8.60
C GLN A 75 0.22 -2.61 9.55
N PRO A 76 0.26 -3.85 10.09
CA PRO A 76 -0.65 -4.25 11.15
C PRO A 76 -0.62 -3.24 12.31
N LEU A 77 -1.79 -2.89 12.84
CA LEU A 77 -1.95 -1.93 13.94
C LEU A 77 -1.43 -0.52 13.64
N SER A 78 -1.28 -0.15 12.36
CA SER A 78 -0.92 1.20 11.97
C SER A 78 -1.86 2.24 12.59
N MET A 79 -1.28 3.17 13.34
CA MET A 79 -1.96 4.35 13.91
C MET A 79 -1.69 5.61 13.07
N GLU A 80 -1.15 5.47 11.86
CA GLU A 80 -0.89 6.58 10.97
C GLU A 80 -2.17 7.39 10.72
N GLN A 81 -2.07 8.70 10.91
CA GLN A 81 -3.20 9.58 10.68
C GLN A 81 -3.48 9.70 9.18
N MET A 82 -4.72 9.40 8.79
CA MET A 82 -5.18 9.59 7.42
C MET A 82 -5.63 11.05 7.24
N THR A 83 -4.77 11.90 6.69
CA THR A 83 -5.10 13.30 6.33
C THR A 83 -5.84 13.37 5.00
N LYS A 84 -6.41 14.53 4.64
CA LYS A 84 -7.05 14.75 3.34
C LYS A 84 -6.08 14.49 2.19
N GLU A 85 -4.87 15.03 2.26
CA GLU A 85 -3.84 14.91 1.22
C GLU A 85 -3.44 13.45 1.02
N ARG A 86 -3.25 12.72 2.13
CA ARG A 86 -2.96 11.28 2.11
C ARG A 86 -4.11 10.50 1.49
N ALA A 87 -5.34 10.79 1.90
CA ALA A 87 -6.51 10.12 1.36
C ALA A 87 -6.68 10.33 -0.15
N LEU A 88 -6.34 11.52 -0.67
CA LEU A 88 -6.41 11.80 -2.11
C LEU A 88 -5.46 10.93 -2.93
N PHE A 89 -4.17 10.82 -2.55
CA PHE A 89 -3.26 9.99 -3.34
C PHE A 89 -3.42 8.50 -3.05
N LEU A 90 -3.67 8.11 -1.79
CA LEU A 90 -3.84 6.70 -1.41
C LEU A 90 -5.11 6.10 -1.99
N SER A 91 -6.16 6.88 -2.28
CA SER A 91 -7.33 6.36 -2.97
C SER A 91 -7.01 5.89 -4.40
N ARG A 92 -6.03 6.52 -5.06
CA ARG A 92 -5.54 6.11 -6.40
C ARG A 92 -4.87 4.76 -6.34
N TRP A 93 -3.97 4.60 -5.37
CA TRP A 93 -3.33 3.32 -5.07
C TRP A 93 -4.37 2.25 -4.70
N ALA A 94 -5.33 2.60 -3.84
CA ALA A 94 -6.33 1.65 -3.38
C ALA A 94 -7.27 1.19 -4.50
N ASP A 95 -7.59 2.06 -5.45
CA ASP A 95 -8.38 1.69 -6.62
C ASP A 95 -7.60 0.80 -7.58
N GLU A 96 -6.39 1.22 -7.98
CA GLU A 96 -5.54 0.48 -8.93
C GLU A 96 -5.16 -0.91 -8.45
N TYR A 97 -4.78 -1.04 -7.18
CA TYR A 97 -4.39 -2.31 -6.57
C TYR A 97 -5.54 -3.00 -5.82
N GLN A 98 -6.78 -2.51 -5.95
CA GLN A 98 -7.97 -3.12 -5.36
C GLN A 98 -7.85 -3.35 -3.84
N MET A 99 -7.34 -2.36 -3.11
CA MET A 99 -7.17 -2.40 -1.65
C MET A 99 -8.40 -1.86 -0.93
N ASP A 100 -9.49 -2.62 -0.90
CA ASP A 100 -10.79 -2.18 -0.39
C ASP A 100 -10.74 -1.61 1.04
N GLY A 101 -9.97 -2.24 1.93
CA GLY A 101 -9.79 -1.77 3.31
C GLY A 101 -9.11 -0.38 3.40
N LEU A 102 -8.15 -0.11 2.52
CA LEU A 102 -7.52 1.21 2.42
C LEU A 102 -8.47 2.22 1.77
N LYS A 103 -9.18 1.79 0.71
CA LYS A 103 -10.14 2.62 -0.02
C LYS A 103 -11.23 3.16 0.91
N ALA A 104 -11.83 2.29 1.73
CA ALA A 104 -12.84 2.69 2.71
C ALA A 104 -12.31 3.71 3.76
N LYS A 105 -11.04 3.58 4.18
CA LYS A 105 -10.40 4.56 5.08
C LYS A 105 -10.23 5.92 4.40
N CYS A 106 -9.79 5.93 3.13
CA CYS A 106 -9.66 7.15 2.36
C CYS A 106 -11.02 7.85 2.17
N GLU A 107 -12.05 7.10 1.77
CA GLU A 107 -13.42 7.61 1.63
C GLU A 107 -13.93 8.27 2.91
N SER A 108 -13.79 7.59 4.06
CA SER A 108 -14.24 8.10 5.36
C SER A 108 -13.59 9.43 5.74
N GLN A 109 -12.34 9.67 5.33
CA GLN A 109 -11.70 10.97 5.56
C GLN A 109 -12.16 12.01 4.55
N LEU A 110 -12.24 11.67 3.27
CA LEU A 110 -12.62 12.62 2.22
C LEU A 110 -14.06 13.12 2.39
N VAL A 111 -15.00 12.27 2.84
CA VAL A 111 -16.40 12.66 3.13
C VAL A 111 -16.47 13.82 4.13
N LYS A 112 -15.57 13.87 5.11
CA LYS A 112 -15.54 14.95 6.12
C LYS A 112 -15.19 16.32 5.54
N HIS A 113 -14.64 16.36 4.32
CA HIS A 113 -14.15 17.58 3.67
C HIS A 113 -14.97 17.98 2.43
N VAL A 114 -16.05 17.26 2.09
CA VAL A 114 -16.90 17.54 0.92
C VAL A 114 -17.46 18.96 0.92
N GLY A 115 -17.81 19.51 2.08
CA GLY A 115 -18.34 20.88 2.19
C GLY A 115 -17.34 22.01 1.86
N ALA A 116 -16.04 21.73 1.83
CA ALA A 116 -15.00 22.74 1.59
C ALA A 116 -14.63 22.89 0.10
N ASP A 117 -14.85 21.85 -0.71
CA ASP A 117 -14.55 21.81 -2.16
C ASP A 117 -15.32 20.66 -2.82
N ALA A 118 -16.64 20.81 -2.94
CA ALA A 118 -17.52 19.73 -3.37
C ALA A 118 -17.21 19.25 -4.80
N ILE A 119 -16.84 20.16 -5.70
CA ILE A 119 -16.60 19.84 -7.12
C ILE A 119 -15.34 18.99 -7.27
N GLY A 120 -14.20 19.44 -6.72
CA GLY A 120 -12.95 18.69 -6.80
C GLY A 120 -13.03 17.32 -6.11
N MET A 121 -13.78 17.23 -4.99
CA MET A 121 -13.98 15.95 -4.29
C MET A 121 -14.87 14.99 -5.10
N LEU A 122 -15.90 15.48 -5.80
CA LEU A 122 -16.77 14.65 -6.64
C LEU A 122 -16.02 14.15 -7.88
N GLU A 123 -15.25 15.01 -8.55
CA GLU A 123 -14.40 14.61 -9.69
C GLU A 123 -13.40 13.52 -9.29
N HIS A 124 -12.76 13.67 -8.13
CA HIS A 124 -11.84 12.67 -7.58
C HIS A 124 -12.55 11.37 -7.22
N ALA A 125 -13.74 11.46 -6.60
CA ALA A 125 -14.53 10.29 -6.22
C ALA A 125 -14.99 9.45 -7.42
N ILE A 126 -15.40 10.11 -8.49
CA ILE A 126 -15.77 9.45 -9.75
C ILE A 126 -14.54 8.78 -10.37
N SER A 127 -13.41 9.49 -10.40
CA SER A 127 -12.18 9.00 -11.05
C SER A 127 -11.59 7.75 -10.39
N PHE A 128 -11.73 7.60 -9.06
CA PHE A 128 -11.15 6.48 -8.30
C PHE A 128 -12.22 5.59 -7.65
N ASN A 129 -13.43 5.60 -8.23
CA ASN A 129 -14.55 4.71 -7.91
C ASN A 129 -14.86 4.66 -6.40
N LEU A 130 -14.90 5.82 -5.74
CA LEU A 130 -15.12 5.96 -4.30
C LEU A 130 -16.62 5.88 -3.96
N LYS A 131 -17.10 4.67 -3.69
CA LYS A 131 -18.54 4.33 -3.62
C LYS A 131 -19.30 5.00 -2.48
N GLN A 132 -18.64 5.35 -1.38
CA GLN A 132 -19.31 6.07 -0.29
C GLN A 132 -19.50 7.56 -0.58
N LEU A 133 -18.68 8.14 -1.47
CA LEU A 133 -18.78 9.54 -1.86
C LEU A 133 -19.80 9.79 -2.97
N THR A 134 -20.13 8.77 -3.77
CA THR A 134 -21.10 8.89 -4.88
C THR A 134 -22.57 8.79 -4.44
N LYS A 135 -22.83 8.59 -3.14
CA LYS A 135 -24.19 8.50 -2.55
C LYS A 135 -24.56 9.68 -1.66
N ALA A 136 -23.67 10.67 -1.51
CA ALA A 136 -23.86 11.84 -0.66
C ALA A 136 -24.60 12.97 -1.39
#